data_AF-K2H0V0-F1
#
_entry.id   AF-K2H0V0-F1
#
_cell.length_a   1.000
_cell.length_b   1.000
_cell.length_c   1.000
_cell.angle_alpha   90.00
_cell.angle_beta   90.00
_cell.angle_gamma   90.00
#
_symmetry.space_group_name_H-M   'P 1'
#
loop_
_entity.id
_entity.type
_entity.pdbx_description
1 polymer ?
#
loop_
_entity_poly.entity_id
_entity_poly.type
_entity_poly.pdbx_seq_one_letter_code
_entity_poly.pdbx_strand_id
1 'polypeptide(L)'
;MPRHKILKSLREIRDSYSDDIPEKILCSTDKDIMYKVRNAWWSRVNAVLDLIGIYGILDESEIRGWSEILDRHTRNIEETGLTQREDIASMNSFLTRIIDVLESKSK
;
A
#
# COMPACT_ATOMS: atom_id res chain seq x y z
N MET A 1 7.46 -16.51 -4.09
CA MET A 1 6.41 -16.61 -3.04
C MET A 1 5.10 -16.97 -3.74
N PRO A 2 4.36 -17.99 -3.31
CA PRO A 2 3.17 -18.41 -4.04
C PRO A 2 2.06 -17.35 -3.96
N ARG A 3 1.37 -17.10 -5.08
CA ARG A 3 0.39 -16.01 -5.30
C ARG A 3 -0.63 -15.86 -4.16
N HIS A 4 -1.11 -16.97 -3.60
CA HIS A 4 -2.04 -16.97 -2.46
C HIS A 4 -1.49 -16.28 -1.20
N LYS A 5 -0.17 -16.34 -0.95
CA LYS A 5 0.46 -15.65 0.18
C LYS A 5 0.50 -14.14 -0.05
N ILE A 6 0.75 -13.71 -1.29
CA ILE A 6 0.78 -12.29 -1.65
C ILE A 6 -0.64 -11.71 -1.55
N LEU A 7 -1.64 -12.44 -2.06
CA LEU A 7 -3.04 -12.06 -1.93
C LEU A 7 -3.46 -11.91 -0.46
N LYS A 8 -3.09 -12.87 0.38
CA LYS A 8 -3.34 -12.81 1.82
C LYS A 8 -2.67 -11.59 2.47
N SER A 9 -1.39 -11.34 2.17
CA SER A 9 -0.67 -10.18 2.68
C SER A 9 -1.29 -8.85 2.23
N LEU A 10 -1.71 -8.74 0.97
CA LEU A 10 -2.39 -7.54 0.46
C LEU A 10 -3.70 -7.27 1.20
N ARG A 11 -4.52 -8.31 1.42
CA ARG A 11 -5.77 -8.19 2.19
C ARG A 11 -5.50 -7.77 3.63
N GLU A 12 -4.54 -8.40 4.30
CA GLU A 12 -4.16 -8.03 5.67
C GLU A 12 -3.68 -6.57 5.75
N ILE A 13 -2.89 -6.09 4.79
CA ILE A 13 -2.40 -4.71 4.75
C ILE A 13 -3.56 -3.72 4.53
N ARG A 14 -4.46 -4.03 3.59
CA ARG A 14 -5.66 -3.22 3.32
C ARG A 14 -6.56 -3.15 4.55
N ASP A 15 -6.81 -4.27 5.20
CA ASP A 15 -7.75 -4.36 6.32
C ASP A 15 -7.18 -3.78 7.61
N SER A 16 -5.86 -3.85 7.80
CA SER A 16 -5.19 -3.27 8.99
C SER A 16 -5.29 -1.75 9.04
N TYR A 17 -5.55 -1.10 7.89
CA TYR A 17 -5.55 0.35 7.69
C TYR A 17 -6.73 0.77 6.80
N SER A 18 -7.84 0.02 6.89
CA SER A 18 -9.09 0.37 6.21
C SER A 18 -9.57 1.77 6.65
N ASP A 19 -10.63 2.29 6.00
CA ASP A 19 -11.11 3.67 6.12
C ASP A 19 -11.36 4.20 7.56
N ASP A 20 -11.30 3.32 8.57
CA ASP A 20 -11.41 3.58 10.01
C ASP A 20 -10.06 3.91 10.70
N ILE A 21 -9.16 4.67 10.04
CA ILE A 21 -7.93 5.10 10.70
C ILE A 21 -8.25 6.10 11.81
N PRO A 22 -7.78 5.88 13.06
CA PRO A 22 -7.93 6.85 14.14
C PRO A 22 -7.31 8.20 13.75
N GLU A 23 -8.02 9.30 13.98
CA GLU A 23 -7.51 10.67 13.76
C GLU A 23 -6.16 10.94 14.44
N LYS A 24 -5.79 10.15 15.45
CA LYS A 24 -4.50 10.21 16.16
C LYS A 24 -3.30 9.65 15.37
N ILE A 25 -3.54 8.85 14.32
CA ILE A 25 -2.51 8.31 13.41
C ILE A 25 -2.25 9.30 12.26
N LEU A 26 -3.33 9.89 11.75
CA LEU A 26 -3.28 11.00 10.81
C LEU A 26 -2.54 12.14 11.52
N CYS A 27 -1.44 12.62 10.97
CA CYS A 27 -0.64 13.71 11.55
C CYS A 27 0.21 13.40 12.80
N SER A 28 0.37 12.13 13.20
CA SER A 28 1.34 11.78 14.25
C SER A 28 2.78 12.14 13.85
N THR A 29 3.60 12.51 14.84
CA THR A 29 5.03 12.87 14.70
C THR A 29 5.94 11.75 15.18
N ASP A 30 7.25 11.81 14.91
CA ASP A 30 8.25 10.81 15.30
C ASP A 30 8.29 10.48 16.81
N LYS A 31 7.80 11.40 17.65
CA LYS A 31 7.64 11.23 19.10
C LYS A 31 6.41 10.40 19.49
N ASP A 32 5.46 10.24 18.59
CA ASP A 32 4.23 9.49 18.80
C ASP A 32 4.42 8.03 18.40
N ILE A 33 4.00 7.09 19.25
CA ILE A 33 4.00 5.66 18.89
C ILE A 33 3.21 5.39 17.60
N MET A 34 2.19 6.21 17.33
CA MET A 34 1.36 6.13 16.14
C MET A 34 2.12 6.42 14.85
N TYR A 35 3.18 7.22 14.89
CA TYR A 35 4.06 7.45 13.73
C TYR A 35 4.82 6.18 13.34
N LYS A 36 5.29 5.41 14.33
CA LYS A 36 5.93 4.11 14.07
C LYS A 36 4.96 3.12 13.44
N VAL A 37 3.71 3.09 13.92
CA VAL A 37 2.65 2.23 13.37
C VAL A 37 2.41 2.61 11.90
N ARG A 38 2.22 3.90 11.61
CA ARG A 38 2.05 4.45 10.25
C ARG A 38 3.22 4.11 9.31
N ASN A 39 4.46 4.36 9.73
CA ASN A 39 5.63 4.02 8.93
C ASN A 39 5.75 2.51 8.68
N ALA A 40 5.47 1.68 9.69
CA ALA A 40 5.51 0.23 9.54
C ALA A 40 4.48 -0.29 8.52
N TRP A 41 3.28 0.30 8.50
CA TRP A 41 2.29 -0.01 7.47
C TRP A 41 2.78 0.38 6.08
N TRP A 42 3.35 1.58 5.94
CA TRP A 42 3.85 2.03 4.66
C TRP A 42 5.02 1.20 4.13
N SER A 43 5.95 0.82 5.00
CA SER A 43 7.01 -0.12 4.66
C SER A 43 6.47 -1.48 4.19
N ARG A 44 5.36 -1.96 4.79
CA ARG A 44 4.72 -3.21 4.35
C ARG A 44 4.06 -3.09 2.98
N VAL A 45 3.40 -1.96 2.71
CA VAL A 45 2.85 -1.65 1.38
C VAL A 45 3.97 -1.72 0.34
N ASN A 46 5.05 -0.95 0.52
CA ASN A 46 6.18 -0.94 -0.41
C ASN A 46 6.79 -2.33 -0.61
N ALA A 47 7.07 -3.05 0.48
CA ALA A 47 7.65 -4.40 0.38
C ALA A 47 6.77 -5.38 -0.40
N VAL A 48 5.44 -5.32 -0.26
CA VAL A 48 4.55 -6.20 -1.02
C VAL A 48 4.51 -5.82 -2.50
N LEU A 49 4.62 -4.55 -2.83
CA LEU A 49 4.64 -4.07 -4.21
C LEU A 49 5.94 -4.42 -4.92
N ASP A 50 7.07 -4.31 -4.24
CA ASP A 50 8.36 -4.80 -4.73
C ASP A 50 8.28 -6.30 -5.06
N LEU A 51 7.65 -7.09 -4.18
CA LEU A 51 7.46 -8.52 -4.43
C LEU A 51 6.58 -8.77 -5.66
N ILE A 52 5.53 -7.98 -5.88
CA ILE A 52 4.69 -8.11 -7.08
C ILE A 52 5.50 -7.86 -8.35
N GLY A 53 6.37 -6.84 -8.35
CA GLY A 53 7.27 -6.55 -9.45
C GLY A 53 8.29 -7.67 -9.68
N ILE A 54 8.98 -8.11 -8.62
CA ILE A 54 9.99 -9.18 -8.68
C ILE A 54 9.41 -10.50 -9.20
N TYR A 55 8.20 -10.86 -8.76
CA TYR A 55 7.56 -12.11 -9.17
C TYR A 55 6.80 -12.02 -10.49
N GLY A 56 6.80 -10.87 -11.18
CA GLY A 56 6.14 -10.71 -12.48
C GLY A 56 4.66 -11.04 -12.44
N ILE A 57 3.99 -10.73 -11.32
CA ILE A 57 2.59 -11.13 -11.11
C ILE A 57 1.63 -10.26 -11.92
N LEU A 58 2.07 -9.03 -12.21
CA LEU A 58 1.42 -8.07 -13.06
C LEU A 58 2.23 -7.93 -14.36
N ASP A 59 1.55 -7.59 -15.45
CA ASP A 59 2.18 -7.31 -16.74
C ASP A 59 2.78 -5.90 -16.79
N GLU A 60 3.54 -5.61 -17.85
CA GLU A 60 4.32 -4.38 -17.97
C GLU A 60 3.46 -3.11 -18.13
N SER A 61 2.23 -3.24 -18.63
CA SER A 61 1.28 -2.12 -18.75
C SER A 61 0.58 -1.86 -17.43
N GLU A 62 0.22 -2.91 -16.69
CA GLU A 62 -0.21 -2.83 -15.30
C GLU A 62 0.90 -2.14 -14.48
N ILE A 63 2.13 -2.67 -14.45
CA ILE A 63 3.27 -2.14 -13.67
C ILE A 63 3.53 -0.65 -13.94
N ARG A 64 3.45 -0.19 -15.19
CA ARG A 64 3.67 1.23 -15.54
C ARG A 64 2.66 2.16 -14.89
N GLY A 65 1.37 1.84 -14.98
CA GLY A 65 0.33 2.62 -14.31
C GLY A 65 0.49 2.64 -12.79
N TRP A 66 1.03 1.56 -12.21
CA TRP A 66 1.26 1.44 -10.78
C TRP A 66 2.52 2.19 -10.30
N SER A 67 3.60 2.19 -11.09
CA SER A 67 4.85 2.87 -10.75
C SER A 67 4.67 4.38 -10.61
N GLU A 68 3.82 5.01 -11.44
CA GLU A 68 3.53 6.44 -11.33
C GLU A 68 2.76 6.81 -10.06
N ILE A 69 1.85 5.93 -9.62
CA ILE A 69 1.09 6.09 -8.36
C ILE A 69 2.04 5.97 -7.16
N LEU A 70 2.95 4.99 -7.22
CA LEU A 70 3.92 4.75 -6.16
C LEU A 70 4.97 5.84 -6.05
N ASP A 71 5.51 6.31 -7.17
CA ASP A 71 6.47 7.42 -7.20
C ASP A 71 5.86 8.69 -6.61
N ARG A 72 4.60 8.99 -6.98
CA ARG A 72 3.90 10.17 -6.46
C ARG A 72 3.71 10.09 -4.95
N HIS A 73 3.29 8.93 -4.45
CA HIS A 73 3.06 8.73 -3.02
C HIS A 73 4.36 8.71 -2.23
N THR A 74 5.42 8.09 -2.77
CA THR A 74 6.74 8.04 -2.13
C THR A 74 7.32 9.45 -1.99
N ARG A 75 7.27 10.26 -3.06
CA ARG A 75 7.71 11.67 -3.00
C ARG A 75 6.88 12.51 -2.03
N ASN A 76 5.55 12.38 -2.05
CA ASN A 76 4.68 13.09 -1.10
C ASN A 76 5.02 12.76 0.35
N ILE A 77 5.36 11.50 0.65
CA ILE A 77 5.69 11.05 2.00
C ILE A 77 7.10 11.48 2.40
N GLU A 78 8.05 11.49 1.48
CA GLU A 78 9.39 12.04 1.73
C GLU A 78 9.36 13.55 1.96
N GLU A 79 8.52 14.28 1.23
CA GLU A 79 8.42 15.75 1.33
C GLU A 79 7.58 16.22 2.52
N THR A 80 6.47 15.53 2.80
CA THR A 80 5.51 16.01 3.83
C THR A 80 5.54 15.17 5.09
N GLY A 81 6.10 13.95 5.07
CA GLY A 81 6.10 13.02 6.20
C GLY A 81 4.70 12.57 6.65
N LEU A 82 3.65 13.02 5.96
CA LEU A 82 2.25 12.90 6.35
C LEU A 82 1.53 12.03 5.33
N THR A 83 0.99 10.90 5.77
CA THR A 83 -0.09 10.24 5.04
C THR A 83 -1.40 10.83 5.57
N GLN A 84 -1.98 11.74 4.81
CA GLN A 84 -3.31 12.25 5.08
C GLN A 84 -4.35 11.15 4.81
N ARG A 85 -5.61 11.42 5.14
CA ARG A 85 -6.70 10.47 4.90
C ARG A 85 -6.80 10.14 3.42
N GLU A 86 -6.54 11.13 2.57
CA GLU A 86 -6.57 11.05 1.11
C GLU A 86 -5.48 10.12 0.57
N ASP A 87 -4.27 10.17 1.14
CA ASP A 87 -3.16 9.30 0.72
C ASP A 87 -3.45 7.84 1.06
N ILE A 88 -4.01 7.60 2.25
CA ILE A 88 -4.42 6.27 2.71
C ILE A 88 -5.57 5.76 1.85
N ALA A 89 -6.61 6.57 1.63
CA ALA A 89 -7.75 6.18 0.78
C ALA A 89 -7.28 5.85 -0.64
N SER A 90 -6.36 6.63 -1.19
CA SER A 90 -5.73 6.37 -2.48
C SER A 90 -4.97 5.04 -2.48
N MET A 91 -4.19 4.76 -1.44
CA MET A 91 -3.47 3.49 -1.31
C MET A 91 -4.41 2.29 -1.10
N ASN A 92 -5.48 2.42 -0.30
CA ASN A 92 -6.47 1.37 -0.11
C ASN A 92 -7.22 1.05 -1.41
N SER A 93 -7.58 2.07 -2.17
CA SER A 93 -8.15 1.91 -3.52
C SER A 93 -7.18 1.17 -4.44
N PHE A 94 -5.90 1.53 -4.38
CA PHE A 94 -4.84 0.87 -5.13
C PHE A 94 -4.65 -0.61 -4.72
N LEU A 95 -4.55 -0.91 -3.42
CA LEU A 95 -4.43 -2.28 -2.91
C LEU A 95 -5.65 -3.12 -3.32
N THR A 96 -6.85 -2.54 -3.27
CA THR A 96 -8.09 -3.19 -3.71
C THR A 96 -8.04 -3.57 -5.18
N ARG A 97 -7.62 -2.66 -6.06
CA ARG A 97 -7.47 -2.96 -7.49
C ARG A 97 -6.46 -4.08 -7.76
N ILE A 98 -5.34 -4.10 -7.04
CA ILE A 98 -4.36 -5.18 -7.16
C ILE A 98 -4.98 -6.51 -6.74
N ILE A 99 -5.69 -6.53 -5.61
CA ILE A 99 -6.40 -7.72 -5.13
C ILE A 99 -7.37 -8.23 -6.21
N ASP A 100 -8.18 -7.35 -6.79
CA ASP A 100 -9.16 -7.70 -7.83
C ASP A 100 -8.49 -8.29 -9.09
N VAL A 101 -7.38 -7.69 -9.54
CA VAL A 101 -6.59 -8.21 -10.68
C VAL A 101 -6.03 -9.60 -10.37
N LEU A 102 -5.49 -9.81 -9.16
CA LEU A 102 -4.93 -11.10 -8.77
C LEU A 102 -6.01 -12.19 -8.63
N GLU A 103 -7.20 -11.82 -8.17
CA GLU A 103 -8.35 -12.72 -8.05
C GLU A 103 -8.93 -13.09 -9.42
N SER A 104 -9.06 -12.12 -10.32
CA SER A 104 -9.57 -12.37 -11.68
C SER A 104 -8.64 -13.29 -12.49
N LYS A 105 -7.32 -13.17 -12.32
CA LYS A 105 -6.32 -14.06 -12.94
C LYS A 105 -6.20 -15.45 -12.26
N SER A 106 -7.02 -15.73 -11.24
CA SER A 106 -7.06 -17.02 -10.54
C SER A 106 -8.31 -17.86 -10.89
N LYS A 107 -9.19 -17.33 -11.75
CA LYS A 107 -10.28 -18.05 -12.41
C LYS A 107 -9.83 -18.55 -13.78
#